data_AF-A0A1D8GBR6-F1
#
_entry.id   AF-A0A1D8GBR6-F1
#
_cell.length_a   1.000
_cell.length_b   1.000
_cell.length_c   1.000
_cell.angle_alpha   90.00
_cell.angle_beta   90.00
_cell.angle_gamma   90.00
#
_symmetry.space_group_name_H-M   'P 1'
#
loop_
_entity.id
_entity.type
_entity.pdbx_description
1 polymer ?
#
loop_
_entity_poly.entity_id
_entity_poly.type
_entity_poly.pdbx_seq_one_letter_code
_entity_poly.pdbx_strand_id
1 'polypeptide(L)'
;MSKRESKASSKNDDNPAVIIERLRNYISELIKENAYLKKELNQALESIGGQKPLHDPETIKKIFDMYLEENKSLQKITEELTKENIKTKRGGKWYRSTVKYILENTQYVNLGYITEDKLKRAQEKLRKNSRAKK
;
A
#
# COMPACT_ATOMS: atom_id res chain seq x y z
N MET A 1 9.78 -10.48 -70.07
CA MET A 1 8.51 -10.08 -69.42
C MET A 1 8.68 -10.16 -67.92
N SER A 2 8.80 -9.00 -67.28
CA SER A 2 9.00 -8.85 -65.83
C SER A 2 7.75 -8.23 -65.23
N LYS A 3 7.18 -8.89 -64.22
CA LYS A 3 6.57 -8.28 -63.04
C LYS A 3 6.21 -9.42 -62.09
N ARG A 4 7.16 -9.76 -61.21
CA ARG A 4 6.84 -10.43 -59.96
C ARG A 4 6.11 -9.40 -59.10
N GLU A 5 4.87 -9.70 -58.77
CA GLU A 5 4.20 -9.09 -57.62
C GLU A 5 5.03 -9.38 -56.38
N SER A 6 5.41 -8.35 -55.63
CA SER A 6 6.17 -8.52 -54.40
C SER A 6 5.78 -7.45 -53.39
N LYS A 7 4.92 -7.89 -52.48
CA LYS A 7 4.81 -7.48 -51.06
C LYS A 7 4.57 -5.99 -50.79
N ALA A 8 3.29 -5.62 -50.79
CA ALA A 8 2.79 -4.64 -49.83
C ALA A 8 2.56 -5.35 -48.48
N SER A 9 3.51 -5.29 -47.54
CA SER A 9 3.28 -5.46 -46.09
C SER A 9 4.60 -5.42 -45.31
N SER A 10 5.20 -4.23 -45.11
CA SER A 10 6.38 -4.11 -44.23
C SER A 10 6.71 -2.66 -43.82
N LYS A 11 5.72 -1.77 -43.63
CA LYS A 11 6.01 -0.37 -43.27
C LYS A 11 5.07 0.30 -42.24
N ASN A 12 4.25 -0.46 -41.52
CA ASN A 12 3.35 0.12 -40.50
C ASN A 12 3.65 -0.30 -39.05
N ASP A 13 4.55 -1.27 -38.83
CA ASP A 13 4.92 -1.73 -37.48
C ASP A 13 5.96 -0.83 -36.79
N ASP A 14 6.68 0.01 -37.54
CA ASP A 14 7.66 0.97 -37.02
C ASP A 14 7.08 2.38 -36.76
N ASN A 15 5.76 2.57 -36.97
CA ASN A 15 5.12 3.86 -36.72
C ASN A 15 5.10 4.14 -35.20
N PRO A 16 5.80 5.19 -34.71
CA PRO A 16 5.87 5.48 -33.27
C PRO A 16 4.49 5.65 -32.63
N ALA A 17 3.50 6.17 -33.35
CA ALA A 17 2.13 6.31 -32.84
C ALA A 17 1.46 4.95 -32.57
N VAL A 18 1.68 3.97 -33.44
CA VAL A 18 1.14 2.61 -33.30
C VAL A 18 1.84 1.87 -32.16
N ILE A 19 3.15 2.06 -32.01
CA ILE A 19 3.93 1.51 -30.90
C ILE A 19 3.46 2.10 -29.57
N ILE A 20 3.32 3.42 -29.48
CA ILE A 20 2.81 4.12 -28.28
C ILE A 20 1.42 3.61 -27.90
N GLU A 21 0.53 3.41 -28.87
CA GLU A 21 -0.82 2.93 -28.60
C GLU A 21 -0.83 1.48 -28.10
N ARG A 22 -0.02 0.59 -28.69
CA ARG A 22 0.16 -0.79 -28.17
C ARG A 22 0.70 -0.78 -26.74
N LEU A 23 1.69 0.07 -26.45
CA LEU A 23 2.27 0.20 -25.11
C LEU A 23 1.24 0.73 -24.10
N ARG A 24 0.43 1.72 -24.47
CA ARG A 24 -0.67 2.23 -23.63
C ARG A 24 -1.68 1.15 -23.30
N ASN A 25 -2.08 0.37 -24.31
CA ASN A 25 -3.02 -0.74 -24.11
C ASN A 25 -2.41 -1.82 -23.21
N TYR A 26 -1.16 -2.20 -23.43
CA TYR A 26 -0.47 -3.17 -22.58
C TYR A 26 -0.35 -2.69 -21.13
N ILE A 27 0.07 -1.44 -20.90
CA ILE A 27 0.13 -0.85 -19.56
C ILE A 27 -1.26 -0.84 -18.90
N SER A 28 -2.30 -0.49 -19.67
CA SER A 28 -3.67 -0.47 -19.16
C SER A 28 -4.15 -1.85 -18.72
N GLU A 29 -3.86 -2.88 -19.51
CA GLU A 29 -4.18 -4.28 -19.16
C GLU A 29 -3.37 -4.75 -17.94
N LEU A 30 -2.07 -4.45 -17.87
CA LEU A 30 -1.26 -4.75 -16.69
C LEU A 30 -1.78 -4.08 -15.41
N ILE A 31 -2.26 -2.83 -15.50
CA ILE A 31 -2.83 -2.13 -14.35
C ILE A 31 -4.12 -2.81 -13.89
N LYS A 32 -4.99 -3.21 -14.83
CA LYS A 32 -6.23 -3.93 -14.51
C LYS A 32 -5.95 -5.28 -13.86
N GLU A 33 -5.02 -6.05 -14.43
CA GLU A 33 -4.61 -7.36 -13.89
C GLU A 33 -4.03 -7.22 -12.48
N ASN A 34 -3.15 -6.25 -12.25
CA ASN A 34 -2.61 -5.97 -10.92
C ASN A 34 -3.71 -5.58 -9.92
N ALA A 35 -4.72 -4.81 -10.34
CA ALA A 35 -5.86 -4.46 -9.49
C ALA A 35 -6.71 -5.69 -9.13
N TYR A 36 -6.92 -6.59 -10.10
CA TYR A 36 -7.61 -7.85 -9.88
C TYR A 36 -6.86 -8.77 -8.91
N LEU A 37 -5.56 -8.99 -9.15
CA LEU A 37 -4.70 -9.82 -8.29
C LEU A 37 -4.63 -9.29 -6.86
N LYS A 38 -4.58 -7.96 -6.67
CA LYS A 38 -4.65 -7.35 -5.33
C LYS A 38 -5.97 -7.65 -4.63
N LYS A 39 -7.09 -7.59 -5.36
CA LYS A 39 -8.41 -7.91 -4.81
C LYS A 39 -8.50 -9.39 -4.41
N GLU A 40 -8.07 -10.29 -5.29
CA GLU A 40 -8.06 -11.73 -5.04
C GLU A 40 -7.16 -12.11 -3.88
N LEU A 41 -5.97 -11.50 -3.79
CA LEU A 41 -5.07 -11.66 -2.65
C LEU A 41 -5.75 -11.23 -1.35
N ASN A 42 -6.37 -10.05 -1.31
CA ASN A 42 -7.06 -9.59 -0.10
C ASN A 42 -8.18 -10.55 0.32
N GLN A 43 -8.97 -11.05 -0.65
CA GLN A 43 -10.04 -12.01 -0.39
C GLN A 43 -9.50 -13.35 0.13
N ALA A 44 -8.38 -13.84 -0.43
CA ALA A 44 -7.71 -15.04 0.04
C ALA A 44 -7.13 -14.86 1.46
N LEU A 45 -6.55 -13.69 1.75
CA LEU A 45 -6.03 -13.36 3.09
C LEU A 45 -7.15 -13.27 4.13
N GLU A 46 -8.34 -12.81 3.75
CA GLU A 46 -9.53 -12.81 4.60
C GLU A 46 -10.08 -14.23 4.84
N SER A 47 -9.96 -15.12 3.85
CA SER A 47 -10.41 -16.51 3.94
C SER A 47 -9.47 -17.42 4.73
N ILE A 48 -8.16 -17.12 4.77
CA ILE A 48 -7.21 -17.88 5.59
C ILE A 48 -7.35 -17.40 7.04
N GLY A 49 -8.18 -18.11 7.82
CA GLY A 49 -8.57 -17.81 9.21
C GLY A 49 -7.45 -17.69 10.27
N GLY A 50 -6.19 -17.57 9.85
CA GLY A 50 -5.03 -17.33 10.72
C GLY A 50 -4.31 -15.99 10.47
N GLN A 51 -4.50 -15.34 9.32
CA GLN A 51 -3.95 -14.00 9.13
C GLN A 51 -4.92 -12.98 9.69
N LYS A 52 -4.47 -12.16 10.65
CA LYS A 52 -5.27 -11.04 11.16
C LYS A 52 -5.57 -10.14 9.95
N PRO A 53 -6.85 -9.89 9.57
CA PRO A 53 -7.13 -8.89 8.55
C PRO A 53 -6.43 -7.56 8.90
N LEU A 54 -5.94 -6.81 7.93
CA LEU A 54 -5.19 -5.59 8.23
C LEU A 54 -6.14 -4.47 8.66
N HIS A 55 -5.63 -3.49 9.41
CA HIS A 55 -6.46 -2.33 9.77
C HIS A 55 -6.89 -1.57 8.50
N ASP A 56 -7.96 -0.78 8.63
CA ASP A 56 -8.40 0.13 7.57
C ASP A 56 -7.22 1.02 7.09
N PRO A 57 -6.97 1.14 5.77
CA PRO A 57 -5.82 1.88 5.24
C PRO A 57 -5.79 3.36 5.66
N GLU A 58 -6.96 4.02 5.76
CA GLU A 58 -7.03 5.42 6.16
C GLU A 58 -6.63 5.59 7.62
N THR A 59 -7.13 4.69 8.48
CA THR A 59 -6.74 4.62 9.89
C THR A 59 -5.24 4.40 10.05
N ILE A 60 -4.63 3.53 9.24
CA ILE A 60 -3.19 3.29 9.26
C ILE A 60 -2.43 4.56 8.90
N LYS A 61 -2.77 5.20 7.77
CA LYS A 61 -2.13 6.45 7.33
C LYS A 61 -2.21 7.52 8.41
N LYS A 62 -3.40 7.70 8.98
CA LYS A 62 -3.66 8.63 10.08
C LYS A 62 -2.80 8.35 11.31
N ILE A 63 -2.63 7.09 11.70
CA ILE A 63 -1.74 6.72 12.81
C ILE A 63 -0.29 7.13 12.54
N PHE A 64 0.19 6.90 11.31
CA PHE A 64 1.54 7.32 10.92
C PHE A 64 1.69 8.85 10.91
N ASP A 65 0.70 9.59 10.41
CA ASP A 65 0.70 11.06 10.40
C ASP A 65 0.70 11.65 11.82
N MET A 66 -0.21 11.17 12.67
CA MET A 66 -0.26 11.57 14.07
C MET A 66 1.07 11.30 14.79
N TYR A 67 1.71 10.17 14.49
CA TYR A 67 2.96 9.79 15.14
C TYR A 67 4.16 10.59 14.63
N LEU A 68 4.28 10.80 13.33
CA LEU A 68 5.47 11.40 12.72
C LEU A 68 5.37 12.91 12.56
N GLU A 69 4.24 13.38 12.05
CA GLU A 69 4.06 14.77 11.63
C GLU A 69 3.51 15.60 12.79
N GLU A 70 2.51 15.08 13.51
CA GLU A 70 1.94 15.76 14.68
C GLU A 70 2.70 15.47 15.99
N ASN A 71 3.74 14.64 15.91
CA ASN A 71 4.58 14.24 17.05
C ASN A 71 3.81 13.66 18.26
N LYS A 72 2.62 13.10 18.08
CA LYS A 72 1.81 12.54 19.17
C LYS A 72 2.45 11.30 19.77
N SER A 73 2.28 11.13 21.08
CA SER A 73 2.68 9.91 21.79
C SER A 73 1.73 8.76 21.47
N LEU A 74 2.16 7.51 21.68
CA LEU A 74 1.30 6.33 21.50
C LEU A 74 0.01 6.43 22.33
N GLN A 75 0.09 7.00 23.53
CA GLN A 75 -1.05 7.21 24.40
C GLN A 75 -2.03 8.22 23.80
N LYS A 76 -1.50 9.35 23.31
CA LYS A 76 -2.34 10.40 22.70
C LYS A 76 -3.04 9.89 21.45
N ILE A 77 -2.35 9.10 20.64
CA ILE A 77 -2.94 8.42 19.48
C ILE A 77 -4.11 7.52 19.89
N THR A 78 -3.94 6.69 20.93
CA THR A 78 -5.04 5.82 21.39
C THR A 78 -6.25 6.61 21.90
N GLU A 79 -6.02 7.72 22.59
CA GLU A 79 -7.08 8.61 23.08
C GLU A 79 -7.84 9.25 21.92
N GLU A 80 -7.12 9.69 20.90
CA GLU A 80 -7.71 10.35 19.73
C GLU A 80 -8.57 9.41 18.90
N LEU A 81 -8.04 8.21 18.60
CA LEU A 81 -8.79 7.18 17.89
C LEU A 81 -10.05 6.76 18.65
N THR A 82 -9.97 6.71 19.99
CA THR A 82 -11.12 6.40 20.84
C THR A 82 -12.14 7.56 20.84
N LYS A 83 -11.67 8.81 20.94
CA LYS A 83 -12.50 10.01 20.91
C LYS A 83 -13.27 10.16 19.60
N GLU A 84 -12.64 9.81 18.50
CA GLU A 84 -13.24 9.82 17.16
C GLU A 84 -14.13 8.59 16.89
N ASN A 85 -14.28 7.70 17.87
CA ASN A 85 -15.07 6.48 17.77
C ASN A 85 -14.60 5.53 16.65
N ILE A 86 -13.32 5.63 16.26
CA ILE A 86 -12.70 4.71 15.30
C ILE A 86 -12.49 3.40 16.04
N LYS A 87 -13.27 2.38 15.69
CA LYS A 87 -13.14 1.06 16.32
C LYS A 87 -11.88 0.37 15.80
N THR A 88 -11.23 -0.40 16.67
CA THR A 88 -10.22 -1.35 16.18
C THR A 88 -10.89 -2.39 15.27
N LYS A 89 -10.07 -3.09 14.50
CA LYS A 89 -10.56 -4.06 13.52
C LYS A 89 -11.38 -5.24 14.08
N ARG A 90 -11.35 -5.48 15.40
CA ARG A 90 -12.19 -6.48 16.09
C ARG A 90 -13.28 -5.83 16.95
N GLY A 91 -13.51 -4.53 16.80
CA GLY A 91 -14.48 -3.78 17.59
C GLY A 91 -14.01 -3.43 19.02
N GLY A 92 -12.79 -3.79 19.41
CA GLY A 92 -12.23 -3.51 20.74
C GLY A 92 -11.61 -2.13 20.89
N LYS A 93 -11.10 -1.84 22.10
CA LYS A 93 -10.41 -0.59 22.46
C LYS A 93 -9.02 -0.52 21.83
N TRP A 94 -8.54 0.71 21.59
CA TRP A 94 -7.17 0.96 21.17
C TRP A 94 -6.20 0.85 22.34
N TYR A 95 -5.16 0.02 22.18
CA TYR A 95 -4.06 -0.10 23.14
C TYR A 95 -2.77 0.45 22.54
N ARG A 96 -1.88 0.96 23.40
CA ARG A 96 -0.54 1.43 23.00
C ARG A 96 0.25 0.35 22.26
N SER A 97 0.09 -0.92 22.66
CA SER A 97 0.69 -2.08 22.00
C SER A 97 0.17 -2.27 20.58
N THR A 98 -1.12 -2.02 20.33
CA THR A 98 -1.73 -2.08 18.99
C THR A 98 -1.16 -0.99 18.09
N VAL A 99 -1.10 0.25 18.57
CA VAL A 99 -0.53 1.37 17.80
C VAL A 99 0.96 1.12 17.52
N LYS A 100 1.71 0.65 18.52
CA LYS A 100 3.12 0.26 18.34
C LYS A 100 3.27 -0.83 17.27
N TYR A 101 2.48 -1.90 17.35
CA TYR A 101 2.49 -2.99 16.37
C TYR A 101 2.24 -2.46 14.96
N ILE A 102 1.31 -1.51 14.79
CA ILE A 102 1.03 -0.91 13.49
C ILE A 102 2.26 -0.17 12.94
N LEU A 103 2.91 0.64 13.79
CA LEU A 103 4.10 1.43 13.42
C LEU A 103 5.35 0.58 13.15
N GLU A 104 5.36 -0.69 13.59
CA GLU A 104 6.47 -1.63 13.36
C GLU A 104 6.24 -2.55 12.14
N ASN A 105 5.00 -2.68 11.66
CA ASN A 105 4.62 -3.70 10.67
C ASN A 105 4.95 -3.28 9.22
N THR A 106 5.88 -4.01 8.60
CA THR A 106 6.32 -3.81 7.20
C THR A 106 5.26 -4.16 6.15
N GLN A 107 4.22 -4.93 6.50
CA GLN A 107 3.17 -5.32 5.56
C GLN A 107 2.44 -4.10 4.97
N TYR A 108 2.38 -2.98 5.69
CA TYR A 108 1.73 -1.76 5.18
C TYR A 108 2.52 -1.08 4.07
N VAL A 109 3.82 -1.37 3.93
CA VAL A 109 4.62 -0.96 2.75
C VAL A 109 4.29 -1.86 1.57
N ASN A 110 4.27 -3.18 1.77
CA ASN A 110 3.96 -4.16 0.72
C ASN A 110 2.57 -3.92 0.10
N LEU A 111 1.61 -3.48 0.92
CA LEU A 111 0.25 -3.14 0.50
C LEU A 111 0.12 -1.74 -0.12
N GLY A 112 1.19 -0.93 -0.06
CA GLY A 112 1.19 0.45 -0.58
C GLY A 112 0.42 1.46 0.26
N TYR A 113 0.15 1.17 1.53
CA TYR A 113 -0.55 2.10 2.43
C TYR A 113 0.37 3.21 2.93
N ILE A 114 1.65 2.90 3.10
CA ILE A 114 2.72 3.82 3.53
C ILE A 114 3.97 3.60 2.67
N THR A 115 4.86 4.60 2.66
CA THR A 115 6.18 4.48 2.05
C THR A 115 7.18 3.82 3.00
N GLU A 116 8.21 3.20 2.44
CA GLU A 116 9.33 2.62 3.20
C GLU A 116 10.03 3.67 4.09
N ASP A 117 10.21 4.89 3.58
CA ASP A 117 10.78 6.01 4.34
C ASP A 117 9.97 6.33 5.59
N LYS A 118 8.63 6.40 5.44
CA LYS A 118 7.73 6.69 6.56
C LYS A 118 7.79 5.60 7.63
N LEU A 119 7.90 4.32 7.22
CA LEU A 119 8.10 3.22 8.14
C LEU A 119 9.41 3.34 8.92
N LYS A 120 10.53 3.58 8.22
CA LYS A 120 11.85 3.72 8.84
C LYS A 120 11.88 4.85 9.86
N ARG A 121 11.36 6.03 9.50
CA ARG A 121 11.24 7.19 10.40
C ARG A 121 10.46 6.83 11.67
N ALA A 122 9.35 6.09 11.54
CA ALA A 122 8.55 5.68 12.68
C ALA A 122 9.30 4.71 13.60
N GLN A 123 9.95 3.70 13.04
CA GLN A 123 10.73 2.71 13.80
C GLN A 123 11.93 3.35 14.51
N GLU A 124 12.62 4.29 13.86
CA GLU A 124 13.70 5.04 14.49
C GLU A 124 13.22 5.88 15.67
N LYS A 125 12.09 6.59 15.50
CA LYS A 125 11.48 7.38 16.57
C LYS A 125 11.05 6.50 17.74
N LEU A 126 10.47 5.33 17.49
CA LEU A 126 10.14 4.33 18.52
C LEU A 126 11.38 3.87 19.28
N ARG A 127 12.47 3.55 18.56
CA ARG A 127 13.74 3.14 19.16
C ARG A 127 14.33 4.23 20.05
N LYS A 128 14.38 5.48 19.59
CA LYS A 128 14.86 6.62 20.39
C LYS A 128 14.05 6.79 21.67
N ASN A 129 12.73 6.77 21.58
CA ASN A 129 11.84 6.89 22.73
C ASN A 129 11.95 5.72 23.73
N SER A 130 12.32 4.52 23.27
CA SER A 130 12.56 3.37 24.15
C SER A 130 13.86 3.49 24.95
N ARG A 131 14.89 4.12 24.37
CA ARG A 131 16.20 4.34 25.00
C ARG A 131 16.16 5.48 26.01
N ALA A 132 15.38 6.53 25.75
CA ALA A 132 15.21 7.67 26.64
C ALA A 132 14.39 7.36 27.92
N LYS A 133 13.79 6.16 28.03
CA LYS A 133 13.00 5.72 29.19
C LYS A 133 13.75 4.73 30.10
N LYS A 134 14.96 4.33 29.75
CA LYS A 134 15.87 3.56 30.60
C LYS A 134 16.76 4.52 31.37
#